data_AF-A0AA95GJM9-F1
#
_entry.id   AF-A0AA95GJM9-F1
#
_cell.length_a   1.000
_cell.length_b   1.000
_cell.length_c   1.000
_cell.angle_alpha   90.00
_cell.angle_beta   90.00
_cell.angle_gamma   90.00
#
_symmetry.space_group_name_H-M   'P 1'
#
loop_
_entity.id
_entity.type
_entity.pdbx_description
1 polymer ?
#
loop_
_entity_poly.entity_id
_entity_poly.type
_entity_poly.pdbx_seq_one_letter_code
_entity_poly.pdbx_strand_id
1 'polypeptide(L)'
;MATVYILLNWALLFLYWLMIATVTIRILLKRRPVTSALTWLLIIYIIPLVGVIAYLAFGELHLGKRRVMKAKRMWPSVETWLEKLKQSKHIFCKSNSRVAEPLFELCEKRQGIGGVKGNKIQLLTNYQDALTTIIRDINAAHYNIEMVFYIWQDGGLVDEVTQALINAAKRGVKCRIMIDSAGSWSFFHSHQPKKMRQAGIELIESLKVNLFRFFLRRMDLRQHRKIIIIDNYISYVGSMNMVDPRFFKQNAGVGQWVDIVVRMEGPVSTTLGIVYAFDWEMETGQRILPPPPDTNIMPFEQSSGHTTQVIASGPGFPEELIQQSLITAIFSARKQLILTTPYFVPSDDLIHAICTAAMRGVEVLMVIPNRNNSFLVRWASRAFYSELLEAGVKIYQFNDGLLHTKSLSIDGELSLIGSVNLDMRSLWLNFEITVVIDDKSFGNDLILVQYDYIARSTPLIQKNWNKRPLWNRVIERICYFFSPLL
;
A
#
# COMPACT_ATOMS: atom_id res chain seq x y z
N MET A 1 48.16 -35.98 11.80
CA MET A 1 47.46 -35.35 10.66
C MET A 1 46.10 -36.00 10.40
N ALA A 2 46.01 -37.30 10.09
CA ALA A 2 44.73 -37.98 9.78
C ALA A 2 43.65 -37.88 10.89
N THR A 3 44.03 -38.01 12.16
CA THR A 3 43.13 -37.86 13.32
C THR A 3 42.53 -36.46 13.45
N VAL A 4 43.29 -35.42 13.10
CA VAL A 4 42.81 -34.03 13.13
C VAL A 4 41.78 -33.79 12.02
N TYR A 5 42.01 -34.33 10.81
CA TYR A 5 41.02 -34.26 9.73
C TYR A 5 39.72 -35.01 10.05
N ILE A 6 39.83 -36.18 10.69
CA ILE A 6 38.66 -36.95 11.12
C ILE A 6 37.84 -36.16 12.16
N LEU A 7 38.50 -35.61 13.18
CA LEU A 7 37.84 -34.78 14.20
C LEU A 7 37.20 -33.54 13.59
N LEU A 8 37.86 -32.88 12.64
CA LEU A 8 37.33 -31.72 11.94
C LEU A 8 36.09 -32.07 11.10
N ASN A 9 36.11 -33.21 10.41
CA ASN A 9 34.97 -33.69 9.62
C ASN A 9 33.76 -34.01 10.51
N TRP A 10 33.96 -34.69 11.63
CA TRP A 10 32.88 -34.96 12.60
C TRP A 10 32.33 -33.68 13.22
N ALA A 11 33.20 -32.70 13.54
CA ALA A 11 32.78 -31.41 14.05
C ALA A 11 31.95 -30.63 13.02
N LEU A 12 32.36 -30.63 11.74
CA LEU A 12 31.61 -29.98 10.65
C LEU A 12 30.25 -30.66 10.43
N LEU A 13 30.20 -31.99 10.45
CA LEU A 13 28.96 -32.74 10.29
C LEU A 13 28.00 -32.52 11.46
N PHE A 14 28.52 -32.47 12.69
CA PHE A 14 27.74 -32.10 13.88
C PHE A 14 27.20 -30.68 13.78
N LEU A 15 28.04 -29.70 13.41
CA LEU A 15 27.62 -28.30 13.27
C LEU A 15 26.54 -28.12 12.18
N TYR A 16 26.66 -28.87 11.09
CA TYR A 16 25.67 -28.90 10.01
C TYR A 16 24.29 -29.37 10.50
N TRP A 17 24.23 -30.51 11.21
CA TRP A 17 22.97 -31.02 11.74
C TRP A 17 22.41 -30.15 12.88
N LEU A 18 23.28 -29.61 13.72
CA LEU A 18 22.89 -28.66 14.77
C LEU A 18 22.25 -27.40 14.17
N MET A 19 22.82 -26.87 13.08
CA MET A 19 22.25 -25.73 12.36
C MET A 19 20.85 -26.05 11.83
N ILE A 20 20.67 -27.19 11.15
CA ILE A 20 19.37 -27.62 10.63
C ILE A 20 18.35 -27.78 11.76
N ALA A 21 18.70 -28.51 12.83
CA ALA A 21 17.83 -28.73 13.98
C ALA A 21 17.40 -27.41 14.63
N THR A 22 18.34 -26.46 14.79
CA THR A 22 18.06 -25.15 15.37
C THR A 22 17.06 -24.35 14.50
N VAL A 23 17.23 -24.38 13.17
CA VAL A 23 16.33 -23.67 12.26
C VAL A 23 14.96 -24.36 12.18
N THR A 24 14.92 -25.70 12.18
CA THR A 24 13.67 -26.47 12.25
C THR A 24 12.88 -26.16 13.51
N ILE A 25 13.50 -26.24 14.70
CA ILE A 25 12.86 -25.88 15.97
C ILE A 25 12.37 -24.43 15.91
N ARG A 26 13.18 -23.52 15.35
CA ARG A 26 12.79 -22.11 15.18
C ARG A 26 11.59 -21.93 14.25
N ILE A 27 11.42 -22.75 13.21
CA ILE A 27 10.23 -22.74 12.35
C ILE A 27 9.01 -23.22 13.13
N LEU A 28 9.14 -24.33 13.87
CA LEU A 28 8.05 -24.95 14.62
C LEU A 28 7.58 -24.11 15.81
N LEU A 29 8.49 -23.41 16.49
CA LEU A 29 8.17 -22.51 17.60
C LEU A 29 7.43 -21.25 17.14
N LYS A 30 7.38 -20.96 15.83
CA LYS A 30 6.68 -19.80 15.30
C LYS A 30 5.29 -20.18 14.82
N ARG A 31 4.28 -19.45 15.30
CA ARG A 31 2.91 -19.54 14.79
C ARG A 31 2.87 -19.06 13.33
N ARG A 32 2.68 -19.98 12.41
CA ARG A 32 2.56 -19.75 10.96
C ARG A 32 1.51 -20.66 10.35
N PRO A 33 0.98 -20.35 9.16
CA PRO A 33 0.25 -21.32 8.36
C PRO A 33 1.09 -22.57 8.18
N VAL A 34 0.49 -23.75 8.43
CA VAL A 34 1.17 -25.05 8.37
C VAL A 34 1.84 -25.25 7.01
N THR A 35 1.20 -24.80 5.94
CA THR A 35 1.71 -24.83 4.56
C THR A 35 3.04 -24.07 4.40
N SER A 36 3.14 -22.86 4.95
CA SER A 36 4.38 -22.06 4.93
C SER A 36 5.50 -22.73 5.73
N ALA A 37 5.18 -23.22 6.94
CA ALA A 37 6.15 -23.93 7.78
C ALA A 37 6.68 -25.19 7.08
N LEU A 38 5.79 -26.02 6.53
CA LEU A 38 6.16 -27.22 5.77
C LEU A 38 7.00 -26.90 4.53
N THR A 39 6.67 -25.83 3.80
CA THR A 39 7.44 -25.40 2.62
C THR A 39 8.89 -25.06 3.00
N TRP A 40 9.09 -24.28 4.07
CA TRP A 40 10.42 -23.94 4.53
C TRP A 40 11.19 -25.15 5.06
N LEU A 41 10.54 -26.04 5.81
CA LEU A 41 11.15 -27.30 6.25
C LEU A 41 11.57 -28.16 5.06
N LEU A 42 10.72 -28.27 4.03
CA LEU A 42 11.01 -29.05 2.83
C LEU A 42 12.20 -28.45 2.05
N ILE A 43 12.25 -27.13 1.87
CA ILE A 43 13.40 -26.45 1.24
C ILE A 43 14.69 -26.69 2.05
N ILE A 44 14.62 -26.59 3.39
CA ILE A 44 15.74 -26.84 4.29
C ILE A 44 16.16 -28.30 4.32
N TYR A 45 15.27 -29.26 4.01
CA TYR A 45 15.66 -30.68 3.97
C TYR A 45 16.18 -31.11 2.60
N ILE A 46 15.68 -30.51 1.51
CA ILE A 46 16.16 -30.81 0.15
C ILE A 46 17.49 -30.11 -0.15
N ILE A 47 17.63 -28.83 0.23
CA ILE A 47 18.83 -28.03 -0.05
C ILE A 47 19.27 -27.30 1.22
N PRO A 48 19.89 -27.97 2.20
CA PRO A 48 19.88 -27.47 3.57
C PRO A 48 20.65 -26.16 3.80
N LEU A 49 21.83 -26.01 3.21
CA LEU A 49 22.60 -24.77 3.35
C LEU A 49 21.87 -23.58 2.70
N VAL A 50 21.40 -23.76 1.45
CA VAL A 50 20.69 -22.72 0.70
C VAL A 50 19.34 -22.43 1.33
N GLY A 51 18.63 -23.44 1.81
CA GLY A 51 17.34 -23.35 2.46
C GLY A 51 17.40 -22.61 3.79
N VAL A 52 18.45 -22.86 4.60
CA VAL A 52 18.69 -22.09 5.82
C VAL A 52 18.98 -20.63 5.50
N ILE A 53 19.84 -20.35 4.52
CA ILE A 53 20.15 -18.98 4.08
C ILE A 53 18.87 -18.28 3.57
N ALA A 54 18.09 -18.95 2.73
CA ALA A 54 16.84 -18.43 2.19
C ALA A 54 15.78 -18.23 3.29
N TYR A 55 15.66 -19.14 4.26
CA TYR A 55 14.72 -19.00 5.38
C TYR A 55 15.08 -17.79 6.26
N LEU A 56 16.35 -17.62 6.56
CA LEU A 56 16.82 -16.49 7.35
C LEU A 56 16.67 -15.15 6.61
N ALA A 57 16.81 -15.15 5.27
CA ALA A 57 16.63 -13.96 4.44
C ALA A 57 15.16 -13.59 4.22
N PHE A 58 14.31 -14.57 3.87
CA PHE A 58 12.94 -14.33 3.38
C PHE A 58 11.86 -14.96 4.25
N GLY A 59 12.18 -16.07 4.92
CA GLY A 59 11.19 -16.87 5.63
C GLY A 59 10.54 -16.12 6.79
N GLU A 60 11.27 -15.33 7.58
CA GLU A 60 10.68 -14.71 8.78
C GLU A 60 10.03 -13.35 8.52
N LEU A 61 8.68 -13.29 8.60
CA LEU A 61 7.88 -12.06 8.69
C LEU A 61 8.24 -11.25 9.95
N HIS A 62 9.37 -10.56 9.95
CA HIS A 62 9.77 -9.68 11.03
C HIS A 62 9.84 -8.24 10.50
N LEU A 63 8.86 -7.42 10.87
CA LEU A 63 9.09 -5.99 11.03
C LEU A 63 10.29 -5.85 11.97
N GLY A 64 11.46 -5.46 11.46
CA GLY A 64 12.72 -5.62 12.18
C GLY A 64 12.62 -5.15 13.63
N LYS A 65 12.94 -6.02 14.61
CA LYS A 65 12.68 -5.83 16.06
C LYS A 65 12.97 -4.42 16.58
N ARG A 66 14.02 -3.76 16.05
CA ARG A 66 14.38 -2.38 16.37
C ARG A 66 13.29 -1.35 16.00
N ARG A 67 12.66 -1.47 14.83
CA ARG A 67 11.57 -0.59 14.39
C ARG A 67 10.31 -0.80 15.25
N VAL A 68 9.99 -2.05 15.59
CA VAL A 68 8.87 -2.35 16.51
C VAL A 68 9.13 -1.75 17.90
N MET A 69 10.35 -1.88 18.44
CA MET A 69 10.69 -1.24 19.72
C MET A 69 10.65 0.29 19.65
N LYS A 70 11.12 0.89 18.53
CA LYS A 70 11.03 2.33 18.32
C LYS A 70 9.57 2.79 18.27
N ALA A 71 8.73 2.08 17.51
CA ALA A 71 7.29 2.33 17.45
C ALA A 71 6.62 2.26 18.83
N LYS A 72 6.95 1.26 19.65
CA LYS A 72 6.44 1.15 21.03
C LYS A 72 6.84 2.36 21.91
N ARG A 73 8.04 2.91 21.72
CA ARG A 73 8.48 4.11 22.45
C ARG A 73 7.77 5.38 22.00
N MET A 74 7.25 5.41 20.77
CA MET A 74 6.51 6.54 20.21
C MET A 74 5.05 6.58 20.70
N TRP A 75 4.49 5.41 21.03
CA TRP A 75 3.07 5.23 21.34
C TRP A 75 2.50 6.16 22.42
N PRO A 76 3.14 6.39 23.59
CA PRO A 76 2.54 7.22 24.64
C PRO A 76 2.20 8.65 24.19
N SER A 77 3.01 9.21 23.29
CA SER A 77 2.77 10.56 22.76
C SER A 77 1.72 10.58 21.66
N VAL A 78 1.62 9.51 20.88
CA VAL A 78 0.51 9.31 19.93
C VAL A 78 -0.80 9.16 20.71
N GLU A 79 -0.82 8.38 21.78
CA GLU A 79 -1.99 8.23 22.67
C GLU A 79 -2.43 9.57 23.25
N THR A 80 -1.49 10.37 23.77
CA THR A 80 -1.80 11.73 24.27
C THR A 80 -2.38 12.63 23.17
N TRP A 81 -1.84 12.54 21.94
CA TRP A 81 -2.36 13.28 20.80
C TRP A 81 -3.75 12.80 20.38
N LEU A 82 -3.99 11.49 20.38
CA LEU A 82 -5.28 10.88 20.10
C LEU A 82 -6.34 11.34 21.09
N GLU A 83 -6.04 11.37 22.39
CA GLU A 83 -6.97 11.87 23.40
C GLU A 83 -7.31 13.35 23.20
N LYS A 84 -6.34 14.18 22.79
CA LYS A 84 -6.62 15.58 22.41
C LYS A 84 -7.47 15.67 21.14
N LEU A 85 -7.20 14.82 20.15
CA LEU A 85 -8.01 14.78 18.93
C LEU A 85 -9.46 14.40 19.25
N LYS A 86 -9.68 13.39 20.09
CA LYS A 86 -11.01 12.94 20.54
C LYS A 86 -11.82 14.02 21.27
N GLN A 87 -11.16 15.01 21.88
CA GLN A 87 -11.84 16.15 22.49
C GLN A 87 -12.52 17.03 21.42
N SER A 88 -12.05 17.00 20.17
CA SER A 88 -12.65 17.70 19.02
C SER A 88 -13.89 16.95 18.50
N LYS A 89 -14.90 16.76 19.35
CA LYS A 89 -16.10 15.94 19.04
C LYS A 89 -16.84 16.36 17.76
N HIS A 90 -16.67 17.60 17.31
CA HIS A 90 -17.32 18.13 16.11
C HIS A 90 -16.79 17.51 14.81
N ILE A 91 -15.56 16.98 14.78
CA ILE A 91 -14.96 16.36 13.59
C ILE A 91 -15.32 14.88 13.43
N PHE A 92 -15.87 14.24 14.45
CA PHE A 92 -16.20 12.81 14.38
C PHE A 92 -17.63 12.58 13.89
N CYS A 93 -17.77 11.58 13.03
CA CYS A 93 -19.06 11.12 12.55
C CYS A 93 -19.81 10.37 13.65
N LYS A 94 -21.14 10.50 13.67
CA LYS A 94 -22.01 9.78 14.61
C LYS A 94 -22.77 8.62 13.98
N SER A 95 -22.88 8.61 12.65
CA SER A 95 -23.69 7.65 11.90
C SER A 95 -23.08 7.45 10.53
N ASN A 96 -22.75 6.21 10.19
CA ASN A 96 -22.24 5.84 8.88
C ASN A 96 -23.33 5.11 8.09
N SER A 97 -23.15 4.92 6.79
CA SER A 97 -24.03 4.05 6.00
C SER A 97 -23.99 2.61 6.52
N ARG A 98 -25.04 1.85 6.23
CA ARG A 98 -25.15 0.43 6.66
C ARG A 98 -24.03 -0.44 6.08
N VAL A 99 -23.44 -0.03 4.96
CA VAL A 99 -22.31 -0.71 4.32
C VAL A 99 -20.99 -0.33 4.98
N ALA A 100 -20.84 0.94 5.38
CA ALA A 100 -19.64 1.46 6.03
C ALA A 100 -19.51 1.09 7.51
N GLU A 101 -20.62 1.02 8.24
CA GLU A 101 -20.66 0.88 9.71
C GLU A 101 -19.74 -0.24 10.26
N PRO A 102 -19.77 -1.49 9.77
CA PRO A 102 -18.90 -2.55 10.31
C PRO A 102 -17.40 -2.26 10.14
N LEU A 103 -17.02 -1.63 9.02
CA LEU A 103 -15.63 -1.27 8.74
C LEU A 103 -15.17 -0.10 9.64
N PHE A 104 -16.01 0.91 9.80
CA PHE A 104 -15.69 2.05 10.66
C PHE A 104 -15.57 1.63 12.12
N GLU A 105 -16.47 0.76 12.61
CA GLU A 105 -16.35 0.19 13.96
C GLU A 105 -15.06 -0.61 14.16
N LEU A 106 -14.67 -1.42 13.17
CA LEU A 106 -13.42 -2.18 13.22
C LEU A 106 -12.22 -1.23 13.33
N CYS A 107 -12.19 -0.19 12.51
CA CYS A 107 -11.11 0.79 12.51
C CYS A 107 -11.06 1.56 13.84
N GLU A 108 -12.20 2.02 14.35
CA GLU A 108 -12.27 2.73 15.63
C GLU A 108 -11.77 1.86 16.79
N LYS A 109 -12.23 0.60 16.87
CA LYS A 109 -11.82 -0.33 17.94
C LYS A 109 -10.33 -0.73 17.85
N ARG A 110 -9.76 -0.84 16.65
CA ARG A 110 -8.36 -1.28 16.46
C ARG A 110 -7.35 -0.12 16.42
N GLN A 111 -7.70 1.03 15.86
CA GLN A 111 -6.81 2.19 15.71
C GLN A 111 -7.04 3.27 16.77
N GLY A 112 -8.21 3.29 17.42
CA GLY A 112 -8.59 4.31 18.40
C GLY A 112 -9.03 5.65 17.80
N ILE A 113 -9.22 5.72 16.47
CA ILE A 113 -9.72 6.90 15.74
C ILE A 113 -10.99 6.50 15.00
N GLY A 114 -12.10 7.17 15.32
CA GLY A 114 -13.36 7.03 14.59
C GLY A 114 -13.40 7.84 13.30
N GLY A 115 -14.42 7.60 12.49
CA GLY A 115 -14.61 8.28 11.20
C GLY A 115 -14.64 9.81 11.34
N VAL A 116 -13.89 10.49 10.48
CA VAL A 116 -13.75 11.94 10.47
C VAL A 116 -14.67 12.52 9.40
N LYS A 117 -15.57 13.42 9.79
CA LYS A 117 -16.46 14.18 8.89
C LYS A 117 -15.96 15.61 8.67
N GLY A 118 -16.66 16.37 7.84
CA GLY A 118 -16.27 17.76 7.56
C GLY A 118 -15.21 17.85 6.47
N ASN A 119 -15.10 16.85 5.58
CA ASN A 119 -14.09 16.88 4.52
C ASN A 119 -14.71 17.24 3.17
N LYS A 120 -14.01 18.07 2.41
CA LYS A 120 -14.27 18.25 0.98
C LYS A 120 -13.33 17.35 0.21
N ILE A 121 -13.89 16.53 -0.67
CA ILE A 121 -13.14 15.51 -1.40
C ILE A 121 -13.32 15.75 -2.89
N GLN A 122 -12.23 15.62 -3.63
CA GLN A 122 -12.20 15.68 -5.08
C GLN A 122 -11.43 14.48 -5.63
N LEU A 123 -12.05 13.74 -6.54
CA LEU A 123 -11.40 12.66 -7.27
C LEU A 123 -10.67 13.24 -8.50
N LEU A 124 -9.38 12.98 -8.61
CA LEU A 124 -8.54 13.35 -9.75
C LEU A 124 -8.20 12.08 -10.52
N THR A 125 -8.65 12.01 -11.77
CA THR A 125 -8.64 10.79 -12.60
C THR A 125 -7.58 10.82 -13.70
N ASN A 126 -6.99 11.99 -13.95
CA ASN A 126 -5.94 12.20 -14.93
C ASN A 126 -4.66 12.67 -14.21
N TYR A 127 -3.51 12.12 -14.61
CA TYR A 127 -2.20 12.51 -14.08
C TYR A 127 -1.89 13.99 -14.31
N GLN A 128 -2.32 14.56 -15.45
CA GLN A 128 -2.06 15.97 -15.77
C GLN A 128 -2.81 16.89 -14.80
N ASP A 129 -4.11 16.62 -14.58
CA ASP A 129 -4.92 17.38 -13.63
C ASP A 129 -4.41 17.19 -12.20
N ALA A 130 -3.99 15.98 -11.84
CA ALA A 130 -3.41 15.69 -10.54
C ALA A 130 -2.12 16.48 -10.29
N LEU A 131 -1.14 16.40 -11.20
CA LEU A 131 0.16 17.06 -11.04
C LEU A 131 0.02 18.59 -11.10
N THR A 132 -0.80 19.13 -12.01
CA THR A 132 -1.03 20.59 -12.09
C THR A 132 -1.76 21.12 -10.86
N THR A 133 -2.71 20.37 -10.31
CA THR A 133 -3.39 20.74 -9.06
C THR A 133 -2.43 20.69 -7.86
N ILE A 134 -1.57 19.67 -7.79
CA ILE A 134 -0.49 19.59 -6.79
C ILE A 134 0.45 20.79 -6.90
N ILE A 135 0.89 21.16 -8.10
CA ILE A 135 1.74 22.35 -8.33
C ILE A 135 1.05 23.62 -7.84
N ARG A 136 -0.22 23.81 -8.17
CA ARG A 136 -1.01 24.97 -7.74
C ARG A 136 -1.04 25.07 -6.21
N ASP A 137 -1.34 23.97 -5.53
CA ASP A 137 -1.45 23.96 -4.07
C ASP A 137 -0.08 24.13 -3.39
N ILE A 138 1.01 23.60 -3.95
CA ILE A 138 2.39 23.86 -3.49
C ILE A 138 2.76 25.35 -3.63
N ASN A 139 2.34 25.99 -4.72
CA ASN A 139 2.58 27.41 -4.93
C ASN A 139 1.78 28.28 -3.95
N ALA A 140 0.59 27.83 -3.54
CA ALA A 140 -0.26 28.49 -2.55
C ALA A 140 0.16 28.20 -1.09
N ALA A 141 1.04 27.24 -0.84
CA ALA A 141 1.43 26.83 0.50
C ALA A 141 2.12 27.95 1.30
N HIS A 142 1.82 28.03 2.60
CA HIS A 142 2.29 29.08 3.51
C HIS A 142 3.16 28.59 4.68
N TYR A 143 2.90 27.39 5.20
CA TYR A 143 3.48 26.89 6.45
C TYR A 143 4.36 25.67 6.23
N ASN A 144 3.79 24.60 5.65
CA ASN A 144 4.47 23.32 5.51
C ASN A 144 4.00 22.52 4.30
N ILE A 145 4.90 21.66 3.85
CA ILE A 145 4.64 20.64 2.84
C ILE A 145 5.33 19.36 3.31
N GLU A 146 4.54 18.34 3.62
CA GLU A 146 5.00 17.01 3.98
C GLU A 146 4.64 16.01 2.87
N MET A 147 5.62 15.23 2.39
CA MET A 147 5.38 14.25 1.33
C MET A 147 6.01 12.88 1.63
N VAL A 148 5.32 11.81 1.25
CA VAL A 148 5.82 10.44 1.24
C VAL A 148 5.52 9.81 -0.10
N PHE A 149 6.53 9.25 -0.76
CA PHE A 149 6.35 8.52 -2.03
C PHE A 149 7.20 7.26 -2.11
N TYR A 150 6.64 6.23 -2.75
CA TYR A 150 7.38 5.03 -3.12
C TYR A 150 8.32 5.28 -4.30
N ILE A 151 7.79 5.83 -5.39
CA ILE A 151 8.57 6.19 -6.58
C ILE A 151 8.47 7.69 -6.78
N TRP A 152 9.65 8.31 -6.91
CA TRP A 152 9.85 9.62 -7.49
C TRP A 152 10.75 9.45 -8.70
N GLN A 153 10.34 9.96 -9.85
CA GLN A 153 11.18 9.96 -11.05
C GLN A 153 11.08 11.30 -11.77
N ASP A 154 12.24 11.84 -12.11
CA ASP A 154 12.39 13.07 -12.87
C ASP A 154 11.79 12.95 -14.29
N GLY A 155 11.39 14.09 -14.85
CA GLY A 155 10.84 14.20 -16.20
C GLY A 155 9.41 14.74 -16.26
N GLY A 156 9.14 15.55 -17.28
CA GLY A 156 7.81 16.09 -17.57
C GLY A 156 7.28 16.98 -16.46
N LEU A 157 6.00 16.81 -16.10
CA LEU A 157 5.34 17.63 -15.06
C LEU A 157 5.95 17.43 -13.65
N VAL A 158 6.67 16.32 -13.41
CA VAL A 158 7.33 16.12 -12.11
C VAL A 158 8.48 17.10 -11.90
N ASP A 159 9.17 17.51 -12.97
CA ASP A 159 10.21 18.53 -12.86
C ASP A 159 9.62 19.89 -12.43
N GLU A 160 8.39 20.19 -12.87
CA GLU A 160 7.64 21.36 -12.43
C GLU A 160 7.21 21.26 -10.97
N VAL A 161 6.76 20.08 -10.50
CA VAL A 161 6.50 19.81 -9.08
C VAL A 161 7.77 20.06 -8.25
N THR A 162 8.91 19.50 -8.67
CA THR A 162 10.20 19.69 -7.98
C THR A 162 10.58 21.17 -7.95
N GLN A 163 10.37 21.91 -9.05
CA GLN A 163 10.68 23.34 -9.09
C GLN A 163 9.73 24.16 -8.19
N ALA A 164 8.44 23.82 -8.13
CA ALA A 164 7.47 24.43 -7.24
C ALA A 164 7.85 24.23 -5.76
N LEU A 165 8.29 23.01 -5.39
CA LEU A 165 8.79 22.70 -4.05
C LEU A 165 10.04 23.51 -3.69
N ILE A 166 10.99 23.64 -4.62
CA ILE A 166 12.19 24.48 -4.44
C ILE A 166 11.80 25.93 -4.20
N ASN A 167 10.83 26.44 -4.97
CA ASN A 167 10.34 27.79 -4.80
C ASN A 167 9.65 27.96 -3.45
N ALA A 168 8.83 26.99 -3.01
CA ALA A 168 8.19 27.01 -1.69
C ALA A 168 9.20 27.03 -0.54
N ALA A 169 10.23 26.18 -0.60
CA ALA A 169 11.31 26.17 0.39
C ALA A 169 12.04 27.52 0.46
N LYS A 170 12.32 28.13 -0.70
CA LYS A 170 12.93 29.48 -0.77
C LYS A 170 12.03 30.59 -0.22
N ARG A 171 10.70 30.44 -0.30
CA ARG A 171 9.74 31.35 0.36
C ARG A 171 9.67 31.16 1.88
N GLY A 172 10.32 30.13 2.43
CA GLY A 172 10.35 29.83 3.86
C GLY A 172 9.39 28.71 4.30
N VAL A 173 8.63 28.10 3.38
CA VAL A 173 7.73 26.98 3.67
C VAL A 173 8.54 25.75 4.07
N LYS A 174 8.17 25.10 5.18
CA LYS A 174 8.88 23.89 5.66
C LYS A 174 8.55 22.70 4.79
N CYS A 175 9.48 22.32 3.90
CA CYS A 175 9.32 21.20 2.99
C CYS A 175 10.06 19.97 3.52
N ARG A 176 9.32 18.91 3.88
CA ARG A 176 9.86 17.65 4.41
C ARG A 176 9.38 16.48 3.58
N ILE A 177 10.31 15.76 2.96
CA ILE A 177 9.97 14.78 1.93
C ILE A 177 10.68 13.47 2.23
N MET A 178 9.91 12.38 2.30
CA MET A 178 10.40 11.01 2.42
C MET A 178 10.16 10.24 1.13
N ILE A 179 11.21 9.61 0.60
CA ILE A 179 11.12 8.82 -0.63
C ILE A 179 11.77 7.45 -0.40
N ASP A 180 11.11 6.37 -0.82
CA ASP A 180 11.67 5.01 -0.69
C ASP A 180 12.97 4.85 -1.48
N SER A 181 13.99 4.32 -0.80
CA SER A 181 15.35 4.12 -1.34
C SER A 181 15.38 3.26 -2.60
N ALA A 182 14.67 2.13 -2.64
CA ALA A 182 14.75 1.23 -3.80
C ALA A 182 13.75 1.57 -4.90
N GLY A 183 12.54 1.99 -4.53
CA GLY A 183 11.55 2.45 -5.50
C GLY A 183 12.05 3.63 -6.32
N SER A 184 12.88 4.48 -5.72
CA SER A 184 13.41 5.71 -6.32
C SER A 184 14.95 5.71 -6.47
N TRP A 185 15.54 4.54 -6.71
CA TRP A 185 16.99 4.42 -6.83
C TRP A 185 17.57 5.34 -7.91
N SER A 186 16.92 5.43 -9.08
CA SER A 186 17.34 6.30 -10.18
C SER A 186 17.31 7.78 -9.79
N PHE A 187 16.27 8.22 -9.09
CA PHE A 187 16.15 9.58 -8.57
C PHE A 187 17.27 9.92 -7.58
N PHE A 188 17.58 9.02 -6.63
CA PHE A 188 18.66 9.28 -5.67
C PHE A 188 20.06 9.38 -6.31
N HIS A 189 20.24 8.81 -7.51
CA HIS A 189 21.46 8.90 -8.30
C HIS A 189 21.42 10.01 -9.36
N SER A 190 20.35 10.79 -9.45
CA SER A 190 20.26 11.98 -10.31
C SER A 190 20.78 13.23 -9.60
N HIS A 191 20.77 14.38 -10.29
CA HIS A 191 21.15 15.66 -9.68
C HIS A 191 20.07 16.27 -8.79
N GLN A 192 18.81 15.83 -8.90
CA GLN A 192 17.66 16.47 -8.26
C GLN A 192 17.70 16.40 -6.72
N PRO A 193 18.06 15.27 -6.07
CA PRO A 193 18.15 15.22 -4.61
C PRO A 193 19.11 16.26 -4.02
N LYS A 194 20.24 16.50 -4.71
CA LYS A 194 21.22 17.51 -4.30
C LYS A 194 20.63 18.91 -4.44
N LYS A 195 19.99 19.20 -5.58
CA LYS A 195 19.32 20.49 -5.85
C LYS A 195 18.23 20.79 -4.81
N MET A 196 17.39 19.80 -4.47
CA MET A 196 16.33 19.94 -3.46
C MET A 196 16.90 20.25 -2.07
N ARG A 197 17.93 19.50 -1.63
CA ARG A 197 18.57 19.74 -0.33
C ARG A 197 19.23 21.10 -0.24
N GLN A 198 19.90 21.54 -1.31
CA GLN A 198 20.52 22.87 -1.39
C GLN A 198 19.49 24.01 -1.32
N ALA A 199 18.26 23.77 -1.76
CA ALA A 199 17.16 24.73 -1.65
C ALA A 199 16.52 24.79 -0.25
N GLY A 200 16.97 23.96 0.70
CA GLY A 200 16.44 23.91 2.07
C GLY A 200 15.33 22.85 2.28
N ILE A 201 15.09 21.97 1.32
CA ILE A 201 14.14 20.85 1.49
C ILE A 201 14.79 19.75 2.33
N GLU A 202 14.09 19.32 3.39
CA GLU A 202 14.50 18.18 4.21
C GLU A 202 14.15 16.87 3.50
N LEU A 203 15.04 16.43 2.60
CA LEU A 203 14.85 15.23 1.78
C LEU A 203 15.49 13.98 2.42
N ILE A 204 14.64 13.09 2.93
CA ILE A 204 15.01 11.84 3.59
C ILE A 204 14.77 10.65 2.66
N GLU A 205 15.78 9.81 2.56
CA GLU A 205 15.68 8.50 1.92
C GLU A 205 15.18 7.48 2.95
N SER A 206 13.96 6.99 2.75
CA SER A 206 13.28 6.03 3.63
C SER A 206 13.74 4.61 3.35
N LEU A 207 13.78 3.78 4.39
CA LEU A 207 14.15 2.36 4.30
C LEU A 207 15.45 2.11 3.51
N LYS A 208 16.46 2.96 3.76
CA LYS A 208 17.78 2.92 3.09
C LYS A 208 18.30 1.51 2.88
N VAL A 209 18.48 1.15 1.61
CA VAL A 209 19.14 -0.09 1.21
C VAL A 209 20.64 0.06 1.42
N ASN A 210 21.26 -0.86 2.16
CA ASN A 210 22.71 -0.85 2.36
C ASN A 210 23.26 -2.26 2.12
N LEU A 211 24.18 -2.40 1.16
CA LEU A 211 24.77 -3.68 0.71
C LEU A 211 25.45 -4.45 1.85
N PHE A 212 26.14 -3.76 2.77
CA PHE A 212 26.75 -4.38 3.96
C PHE A 212 25.72 -4.89 4.99
N ARG A 213 24.44 -4.56 4.82
CA ARG A 213 23.35 -4.98 5.70
C ARG A 213 22.42 -6.02 5.05
N PHE A 214 22.76 -6.53 3.86
CA PHE A 214 22.01 -7.56 3.12
C PHE A 214 21.72 -8.81 3.98
N PHE A 215 22.67 -9.22 4.83
CA PHE A 215 22.52 -10.38 5.70
C PHE A 215 21.83 -10.10 7.07
N LEU A 216 21.63 -8.82 7.43
CA LEU A 216 21.22 -8.42 8.80
C LEU A 216 19.91 -7.60 8.84
N ARG A 217 19.42 -7.11 7.71
CA ARG A 217 18.16 -6.37 7.60
C ARG A 217 17.36 -6.81 6.38
N ARG A 218 16.10 -7.13 6.63
CA ARG A 218 15.00 -7.29 5.68
C ARG A 218 14.93 -6.07 4.74
N MET A 219 15.36 -6.25 3.48
CA MET A 219 15.23 -5.29 2.38
C MET A 219 13.86 -5.34 1.68
N ASP A 220 12.99 -6.24 2.13
CA ASP A 220 11.68 -6.48 1.54
C ASP A 220 10.60 -5.51 2.02
N LEU A 221 10.80 -4.80 3.14
CA LEU A 221 9.91 -3.71 3.55
C LEU A 221 10.10 -2.52 2.62
N ARG A 222 8.99 -1.96 2.14
CA ARG A 222 8.96 -0.77 1.30
C ARG A 222 8.01 0.26 1.85
N GLN A 223 8.39 1.53 1.71
CA GLN A 223 7.52 2.65 1.99
C GLN A 223 6.66 2.83 0.75
N HIS A 224 5.48 2.23 0.75
CA HIS A 224 4.61 2.18 -0.41
C HIS A 224 3.49 3.24 -0.35
N ARG A 225 3.44 4.07 0.69
CA ARG A 225 2.46 5.16 0.79
C ARG A 225 2.73 6.27 -0.24
N LYS A 226 1.66 6.94 -0.64
CA LYS A 226 1.68 8.19 -1.42
C LYS A 226 0.81 9.19 -0.68
N ILE A 227 1.48 10.12 0.00
CA ILE A 227 0.83 11.13 0.85
C ILE A 227 1.45 12.47 0.48
N ILE A 228 0.60 13.48 0.30
CA ILE A 228 0.99 14.88 0.32
C ILE A 228 0.13 15.55 1.37
N ILE A 229 0.73 16.37 2.23
CA ILE A 229 0.05 17.24 3.18
C ILE A 229 0.61 18.64 2.97
N ILE A 230 -0.29 19.61 2.85
CA ILE A 230 0.04 21.02 2.66
C ILE A 230 -0.71 21.82 3.72
N ASP A 231 0.03 22.62 4.47
CA ASP A 231 -0.46 23.50 5.53
C ASP A 231 -1.33 22.80 6.58
N ASN A 232 -1.08 21.50 6.82
CA ASN A 232 -1.89 20.62 7.68
C ASN A 232 -3.40 20.56 7.34
N TYR A 233 -3.82 21.05 6.17
CA TYR A 233 -5.24 21.20 5.83
C TYR A 233 -5.62 20.56 4.50
N ILE A 234 -4.75 20.69 3.49
CA ILE A 234 -4.91 20.02 2.20
C ILE A 234 -4.12 18.71 2.24
N SER A 235 -4.71 17.63 1.79
CA SER A 235 -4.03 16.35 1.68
C SER A 235 -4.37 15.61 0.39
N TYR A 236 -3.43 14.76 -0.04
CA TYR A 236 -3.60 13.89 -1.19
C TYR A 236 -3.23 12.46 -0.80
N VAL A 237 -4.06 11.51 -1.23
CA VAL A 237 -3.77 10.07 -1.13
C VAL A 237 -4.22 9.40 -2.42
N GLY A 238 -3.47 8.40 -2.87
CA GLY A 238 -3.91 7.59 -3.99
C GLY A 238 -2.88 6.58 -4.47
N SER A 239 -3.10 6.16 -5.70
CA SER A 239 -2.31 5.13 -6.37
C SER A 239 -1.09 5.68 -7.12
N MET A 240 -1.17 6.95 -7.52
CA MET A 240 -0.20 7.65 -8.35
C MET A 240 1.14 7.86 -7.61
N ASN A 241 2.22 7.37 -8.20
CA ASN A 241 3.57 7.75 -7.78
C ASN A 241 3.92 9.16 -8.28
N MET A 242 4.99 9.77 -7.77
CA MET A 242 5.45 11.06 -8.29
C MET A 242 6.25 10.86 -9.58
N VAL A 243 5.52 10.57 -10.66
CA VAL A 243 6.04 10.25 -11.99
C VAL A 243 5.13 10.86 -13.06
N ASP A 244 5.70 11.33 -14.18
CA ASP A 244 4.93 11.65 -15.38
C ASP A 244 4.81 10.37 -16.24
N PRO A 245 3.60 9.82 -16.44
CA PRO A 245 3.39 8.57 -17.18
C PRO A 245 3.89 8.60 -18.62
N ARG A 246 4.16 9.77 -19.22
CA ARG A 246 4.76 9.88 -20.56
C ARG A 246 6.25 9.53 -20.58
N PHE A 247 6.95 9.71 -19.46
CA PHE A 247 8.39 9.47 -19.34
C PHE A 247 8.72 8.26 -18.45
N PHE A 248 7.74 7.78 -17.69
CA PHE A 248 7.93 6.69 -16.76
C PHE A 248 7.76 5.32 -17.43
N LYS A 249 8.77 4.44 -17.31
CA LYS A 249 8.72 3.03 -17.74
C LYS A 249 8.20 2.78 -19.17
N GLN A 250 8.46 3.69 -20.12
CA GLN A 250 8.01 3.54 -21.51
C GLN A 250 8.56 2.27 -22.19
N ASN A 251 9.76 1.82 -21.78
CA ASN A 251 10.40 0.62 -22.33
C ASN A 251 9.84 -0.70 -21.76
N ALA A 252 8.89 -0.66 -20.81
CA ALA A 252 8.32 -1.87 -20.20
C ALA A 252 7.25 -2.55 -21.06
N GLY A 253 6.85 -1.95 -22.19
CA GLY A 253 5.84 -2.53 -23.10
C GLY A 253 4.41 -2.56 -22.55
N VAL A 254 4.16 -1.80 -21.47
CA VAL A 254 2.86 -1.72 -20.78
C VAL A 254 2.09 -0.43 -21.06
N GLY A 255 2.64 0.50 -21.84
CA GLY A 255 2.05 1.83 -22.06
C GLY A 255 2.16 2.73 -20.84
N GLN A 256 1.35 3.80 -20.82
CA GLN A 256 1.32 4.75 -19.71
C GLN A 256 0.61 4.15 -18.50
N TRP A 257 0.98 4.62 -17.31
CA TRP A 257 0.31 4.25 -16.07
C TRP A 257 -0.98 5.05 -15.94
N VAL A 258 -2.06 4.37 -15.57
CA VAL A 258 -3.37 4.96 -15.30
C VAL A 258 -3.64 4.83 -13.80
N ASP A 259 -3.69 5.96 -13.13
CA ASP A 259 -3.83 6.07 -11.67
C ASP A 259 -4.90 7.10 -11.32
N ILE A 260 -5.38 7.02 -10.09
CA ILE A 260 -6.23 8.06 -9.47
C ILE A 260 -5.58 8.61 -8.21
N VAL A 261 -5.94 9.85 -7.89
CA VAL A 261 -5.57 10.55 -6.65
C VAL A 261 -6.81 11.19 -6.07
N VAL A 262 -6.95 11.12 -4.75
CA VAL A 262 -7.99 11.84 -4.01
C VAL A 262 -7.34 13.05 -3.35
N ARG A 263 -7.86 14.23 -3.68
CA ARG A 263 -7.52 15.49 -3.00
C ARG A 263 -8.57 15.79 -1.95
N MET A 264 -8.13 16.12 -0.74
CA MET A 264 -9.01 16.35 0.40
C MET A 264 -8.65 17.66 1.10
N GLU A 265 -9.66 18.37 1.57
CA GLU A 265 -9.55 19.53 2.44
C GLU A 265 -10.36 19.26 3.70
N GLY A 266 -9.79 19.54 4.88
CA GLY A 266 -10.47 19.39 6.16
C GLY A 266 -9.75 18.47 7.14
N PRO A 267 -10.46 18.01 8.20
CA PRO A 267 -9.84 17.33 9.34
C PRO A 267 -9.16 15.98 9.02
N VAL A 268 -9.45 15.35 7.87
CA VAL A 268 -8.73 14.15 7.41
C VAL A 268 -7.23 14.39 7.23
N SER A 269 -6.82 15.62 6.93
CA SER A 269 -5.40 15.98 6.81
C SER A 269 -4.66 15.81 8.14
N THR A 270 -5.34 15.99 9.28
CA THR A 270 -4.79 15.77 10.62
C THR A 270 -4.55 14.27 10.89
N THR A 271 -5.45 13.38 10.44
CA THR A 271 -5.28 11.93 10.59
C THR A 271 -4.25 11.35 9.62
N LEU A 272 -4.10 11.93 8.43
CA LEU A 272 -2.98 11.62 7.54
C LEU A 272 -1.65 12.14 8.10
N GLY A 273 -1.67 13.32 8.73
CA GLY A 273 -0.53 13.94 9.38
C GLY A 273 0.09 13.07 10.46
N ILE A 274 -0.70 12.35 11.25
CA ILE A 274 -0.14 11.44 12.27
C ILE A 274 0.54 10.22 11.64
N VAL A 275 0.05 9.73 10.50
CA VAL A 275 0.70 8.64 9.76
C VAL A 275 2.06 9.11 9.22
N TYR A 276 2.09 10.29 8.61
CA TYR A 276 3.33 10.92 8.16
C TYR A 276 4.31 11.15 9.31
N ALA A 277 3.85 11.73 10.41
CA ALA A 277 4.65 12.03 11.59
C ALA A 277 5.32 10.78 12.16
N PHE A 278 4.59 9.66 12.17
CA PHE A 278 5.09 8.38 12.64
C PHE A 278 6.23 7.87 11.75
N ASP A 279 6.06 7.94 10.43
CA ASP A 279 7.12 7.57 9.48
C ASP A 279 8.35 8.48 9.61
N TRP A 280 8.11 9.78 9.75
CA TRP A 280 9.17 10.77 9.88
C TRP A 280 10.00 10.52 11.14
N GLU A 281 9.35 10.35 12.29
CA GLU A 281 10.03 10.03 13.55
C GLU A 281 10.72 8.66 13.47
N MET A 282 10.14 7.68 12.76
CA MET A 282 10.76 6.39 12.55
C MET A 282 12.09 6.50 11.77
N GLU A 283 12.16 7.32 10.73
CA GLU A 283 13.38 7.50 9.92
C GLU A 283 14.38 8.49 10.53
N THR A 284 13.93 9.60 11.08
CA THR A 284 14.80 10.71 11.55
C THR A 284 15.03 10.72 13.06
N GLY A 285 14.11 10.14 13.83
CA GLY A 285 14.07 10.28 15.29
C GLY A 285 13.51 11.62 15.78
N GLN A 286 13.13 12.52 14.86
CA GLN A 286 12.51 13.80 15.20
C GLN A 286 11.00 13.67 15.15
N ARG A 287 10.32 14.22 16.17
CA ARG A 287 8.87 14.19 16.24
C ARG A 287 8.26 15.47 15.72
N ILE A 288 7.28 15.33 14.83
CA ILE A 288 6.50 16.45 14.27
C ILE A 288 5.04 16.02 14.30
N LEU A 289 4.35 16.26 15.40
CA LEU A 289 2.92 15.93 15.47
C LEU A 289 2.12 16.98 14.71
N PRO A 290 1.09 16.58 13.95
CA PRO A 290 0.20 17.55 13.33
C PRO A 290 -0.54 18.33 14.43
N PRO A 291 -0.82 19.63 14.20
CA PRO A 291 -1.65 20.41 15.11
C PRO A 291 -3.06 19.81 15.20
N PRO A 292 -3.82 20.09 16.28
CA PRO A 292 -5.23 19.77 16.30
C PRO A 292 -5.95 20.47 15.13
N PRO A 293 -7.09 19.93 14.67
CA PRO A 293 -7.91 20.59 13.65
C PRO A 293 -8.26 22.02 14.08
N ASP A 294 -8.35 22.95 13.13
CA ASP A 294 -8.79 24.31 13.41
C ASP A 294 -10.21 24.28 13.99
N THR A 295 -10.47 25.17 14.94
CA THR A 295 -11.81 25.42 15.48
C THR A 295 -12.70 26.21 14.52
N ASN A 296 -12.10 26.90 13.53
CA ASN A 296 -12.83 27.64 12.51
C ASN A 296 -13.39 26.68 11.46
N ILE A 297 -14.63 26.26 11.68
CA ILE A 297 -15.34 25.36 10.77
C ILE A 297 -15.65 26.12 9.48
N MET A 298 -15.09 25.68 8.35
CA MET A 298 -15.41 26.27 7.04
C MET A 298 -16.87 25.99 6.67
N PRO A 299 -17.57 26.86 5.91
CA PRO A 299 -18.99 26.68 5.60
C PRO A 299 -19.35 25.31 4.98
N PHE A 300 -18.48 24.74 4.14
CA PHE A 300 -18.69 23.42 3.54
C PHE A 300 -18.59 22.26 4.56
N GLU A 301 -17.82 22.46 5.64
CA GLU A 301 -17.68 21.49 6.72
C GLU A 301 -18.97 21.40 7.55
N GLN A 302 -19.78 22.47 7.55
CA GLN A 302 -21.10 22.54 8.21
C GLN A 302 -22.21 21.89 7.37
N SER A 303 -22.13 21.98 6.04
CA SER A 303 -23.25 21.63 5.15
C SER A 303 -23.34 20.15 4.79
N SER A 304 -22.21 19.44 4.61
CA SER A 304 -22.19 18.04 4.12
C SER A 304 -20.76 17.54 3.91
N GLY A 305 -19.91 17.53 4.95
CA GLY A 305 -18.56 17.01 4.79
C GLY A 305 -18.52 15.48 4.75
N HIS A 306 -17.94 14.92 3.68
CA HIS A 306 -17.73 13.49 3.50
C HIS A 306 -17.11 12.85 4.75
N THR A 307 -17.60 11.67 5.14
CA THR A 307 -17.02 10.92 6.25
C THR A 307 -15.89 10.04 5.73
N THR A 308 -14.74 10.12 6.39
CA THR A 308 -13.53 9.42 5.98
C THR A 308 -12.90 8.65 7.13
N GLN A 309 -12.22 7.54 6.80
CA GLN A 309 -11.37 6.80 7.74
C GLN A 309 -10.02 6.53 7.06
N VAL A 310 -8.93 6.76 7.78
CA VAL A 310 -7.57 6.47 7.31
C VAL A 310 -7.11 5.13 7.88
N ILE A 311 -6.78 4.20 6.98
CA ILE A 311 -6.24 2.89 7.33
C ILE A 311 -4.79 2.83 6.85
N ALA A 312 -3.86 2.54 7.76
CA ALA A 312 -2.44 2.43 7.45
C ALA A 312 -1.84 1.14 8.02
N SER A 313 -0.85 0.57 7.32
CA SER A 313 -0.05 -0.58 7.77
C SER A 313 1.40 -0.18 7.97
N GLY A 314 2.09 -0.78 8.93
CA GLY A 314 3.51 -0.54 9.20
C GLY A 314 3.83 -0.56 10.69
N PRO A 315 5.09 -0.33 11.08
CA PRO A 315 5.49 -0.27 12.48
C PRO A 315 4.62 0.74 13.24
N GLY A 316 4.06 0.33 14.37
CA GLY A 316 3.22 1.21 15.21
C GLY A 316 1.73 1.22 14.85
N PHE A 317 1.33 0.61 13.74
CA PHE A 317 -0.07 0.40 13.39
C PHE A 317 -0.50 -1.03 13.72
N PRO A 318 -1.81 -1.29 13.94
CA PRO A 318 -2.30 -2.63 14.22
C PRO A 318 -1.98 -3.61 13.07
N GLU A 319 -1.42 -4.77 13.41
CA GLU A 319 -1.08 -5.82 12.43
C GLU A 319 -2.35 -6.31 11.70
N GLU A 320 -2.23 -6.66 10.41
CA GLU A 320 -3.30 -7.21 9.56
C GLU A 320 -4.53 -6.31 9.35
N LEU A 321 -4.51 -5.05 9.82
CA LEU A 321 -5.69 -4.18 9.77
C LEU A 321 -6.20 -3.98 8.34
N ILE A 322 -5.32 -3.82 7.36
CA ILE A 322 -5.70 -3.65 5.96
C ILE A 322 -6.45 -4.88 5.43
N GLN A 323 -5.93 -6.07 5.67
CA GLN A 323 -6.59 -7.31 5.23
C GLN A 323 -7.96 -7.47 5.90
N GLN A 324 -8.03 -7.27 7.22
CA GLN A 324 -9.31 -7.36 7.95
C GLN A 324 -10.32 -6.31 7.47
N SER A 325 -9.84 -5.11 7.14
CA SER A 325 -10.66 -4.03 6.61
C SER A 325 -11.23 -4.36 5.23
N LEU A 326 -10.39 -4.87 4.32
CA LEU A 326 -10.84 -5.32 2.99
C LEU A 326 -11.87 -6.44 3.11
N ILE A 327 -11.62 -7.46 3.94
CA ILE A 327 -12.54 -8.57 4.16
C ILE A 327 -13.88 -8.07 4.74
N THR A 328 -13.83 -7.20 5.74
CA THR A 328 -15.03 -6.61 6.37
C THR A 328 -15.85 -5.80 5.35
N ALA A 329 -15.18 -5.01 4.51
CA ALA A 329 -15.82 -4.22 3.46
C ALA A 329 -16.50 -5.12 2.42
N ILE A 330 -15.80 -6.15 1.94
CA ILE A 330 -16.32 -7.13 0.98
C ILE A 330 -17.52 -7.89 1.55
N PHE A 331 -17.46 -8.34 2.80
CA PHE A 331 -18.59 -9.02 3.43
C PHE A 331 -19.79 -8.10 3.63
N SER A 332 -19.58 -6.79 3.76
CA SER A 332 -20.65 -5.80 3.92
C SER A 332 -21.40 -5.49 2.61
N ALA A 333 -20.85 -5.86 1.45
CA ALA A 333 -21.46 -5.64 0.14
C ALA A 333 -22.81 -6.36 -0.01
N ARG A 334 -23.82 -5.66 -0.53
CA ARG A 334 -25.20 -6.18 -0.68
C ARG A 334 -25.67 -6.27 -2.12
N LYS A 335 -25.19 -5.38 -2.99
CA LYS A 335 -25.63 -5.26 -4.39
C LYS A 335 -24.48 -5.37 -5.37
N GLN A 336 -23.42 -4.59 -5.16
CA GLN A 336 -22.32 -4.49 -6.12
C GLN A 336 -20.97 -4.28 -5.42
N LEU A 337 -19.94 -4.89 -5.99
CA LEU A 337 -18.55 -4.78 -5.58
C LEU A 337 -17.68 -4.58 -6.82
N ILE A 338 -16.99 -3.45 -6.93
CA ILE A 338 -16.05 -3.18 -8.03
C ILE A 338 -14.64 -3.05 -7.49
N LEU A 339 -13.77 -3.98 -7.87
CA LEU A 339 -12.36 -4.05 -7.50
C LEU A 339 -11.51 -3.56 -8.66
N THR A 340 -10.55 -2.66 -8.42
CA THR A 340 -9.53 -2.26 -9.39
C THR A 340 -8.15 -2.40 -8.77
N THR A 341 -7.26 -3.16 -9.40
CA THR A 341 -5.90 -3.36 -8.89
C THR A 341 -4.91 -3.75 -9.99
N PRO A 342 -3.66 -3.26 -9.96
CA PRO A 342 -2.63 -3.70 -10.92
C PRO A 342 -2.12 -5.10 -10.66
N TYR A 343 -2.08 -5.52 -9.40
CA TYR A 343 -1.44 -6.75 -8.95
C TYR A 343 -2.43 -7.51 -8.06
N PHE A 344 -2.83 -8.69 -8.54
CA PHE A 344 -3.82 -9.53 -7.88
C PHE A 344 -3.19 -10.89 -7.56
N VAL A 345 -2.60 -10.99 -6.37
CA VAL A 345 -2.06 -12.22 -5.78
C VAL A 345 -2.48 -12.26 -4.30
N PRO A 346 -3.80 -12.30 -4.05
CA PRO A 346 -4.37 -12.09 -2.71
C PRO A 346 -4.07 -13.24 -1.75
N SER A 347 -4.42 -13.04 -0.48
CA SER A 347 -4.51 -14.13 0.50
C SER A 347 -5.73 -15.02 0.25
N ASP A 348 -5.66 -16.26 0.75
CA ASP A 348 -6.78 -17.22 0.67
C ASP A 348 -8.07 -16.63 1.27
N ASP A 349 -7.97 -15.95 2.43
CA ASP A 349 -9.11 -15.30 3.09
C ASP A 349 -9.78 -14.25 2.20
N LEU A 350 -8.97 -13.48 1.46
CA LEU A 350 -9.45 -12.42 0.59
C LEU A 350 -10.12 -12.99 -0.67
N ILE A 351 -9.56 -14.05 -1.25
CA ILE A 351 -10.23 -14.80 -2.33
C ILE A 351 -11.57 -15.35 -1.87
N HIS A 352 -11.60 -16.02 -0.72
CA HIS A 352 -12.82 -16.58 -0.18
C HIS A 352 -13.87 -15.50 0.08
N ALA A 353 -13.49 -14.33 0.60
CA ALA A 353 -14.41 -13.21 0.78
C ALA A 353 -15.02 -12.74 -0.57
N ILE A 354 -14.19 -12.58 -1.60
CA ILE A 354 -14.63 -12.15 -2.94
C ILE A 354 -15.58 -13.19 -3.56
N CYS A 355 -15.18 -14.47 -3.56
CA CYS A 355 -15.99 -15.56 -4.08
C CYS A 355 -17.33 -15.68 -3.32
N THR A 356 -17.30 -15.57 -1.99
CA THR A 356 -18.51 -15.64 -1.17
C THR A 356 -19.47 -14.49 -1.46
N ALA A 357 -18.96 -13.27 -1.70
CA ALA A 357 -19.79 -12.14 -2.09
C ALA A 357 -20.50 -12.43 -3.43
N ALA A 358 -19.78 -12.94 -4.44
CA ALA A 358 -20.36 -13.30 -5.73
C ALA A 358 -21.41 -14.42 -5.59
N MET A 359 -21.11 -15.47 -4.85
CA MET A 359 -22.03 -16.60 -4.62
C MET A 359 -23.30 -16.19 -3.83
N ARG A 360 -23.21 -15.14 -3.00
CA ARG A 360 -24.37 -14.54 -2.32
C ARG A 360 -25.29 -13.75 -3.27
N GLY A 361 -24.87 -13.53 -4.52
CA GLY A 361 -25.61 -12.76 -5.52
C GLY A 361 -25.21 -11.29 -5.60
N VAL A 362 -24.12 -10.87 -4.96
CA VAL A 362 -23.55 -9.53 -5.17
C VAL A 362 -22.91 -9.50 -6.56
N GLU A 363 -23.16 -8.45 -7.34
CA GLU A 363 -22.46 -8.28 -8.62
C GLU A 363 -21.01 -7.89 -8.37
N VAL A 364 -20.08 -8.83 -8.58
CA VAL A 364 -18.65 -8.60 -8.41
C VAL A 364 -17.97 -8.35 -9.76
N LEU A 365 -17.42 -7.16 -9.94
CA LEU A 365 -16.65 -6.73 -11.11
C LEU A 365 -15.19 -6.54 -10.69
N MET A 366 -14.25 -7.15 -11.41
CA MET A 366 -12.83 -7.01 -11.15
C MET A 366 -12.12 -6.48 -12.40
N VAL A 367 -11.46 -5.33 -12.27
CA VAL A 367 -10.70 -4.70 -13.35
C VAL A 367 -9.21 -4.80 -13.03
N ILE A 368 -8.48 -5.45 -13.94
CA ILE A 368 -7.04 -5.70 -13.83
C ILE A 368 -6.35 -5.34 -15.16
N PRO A 369 -5.06 -4.99 -15.17
CA PRO A 369 -4.38 -4.70 -16.42
C PRO A 369 -4.20 -5.97 -17.28
N ASN A 370 -4.42 -5.85 -18.60
CA ASN A 370 -4.13 -6.93 -19.54
C ASN A 370 -2.62 -7.21 -19.64
N ARG A 371 -1.82 -6.13 -19.61
CA ARG A 371 -0.35 -6.18 -19.62
C ARG A 371 0.19 -5.71 -18.28
N ASN A 372 1.04 -6.51 -17.66
CA ASN A 372 1.69 -6.19 -16.40
C ASN A 372 3.20 -6.10 -16.60
N ASN A 373 3.86 -5.20 -15.84
CA ASN A 373 5.31 -4.99 -15.90
C ASN A 373 6.11 -6.09 -15.15
N SER A 374 5.42 -6.97 -14.43
CA SER A 374 5.99 -8.11 -13.71
C SER A 374 5.47 -9.42 -14.32
N PHE A 375 6.37 -10.18 -14.93
CA PHE A 375 6.06 -11.51 -15.47
C PHE A 375 5.51 -12.43 -14.38
N LEU A 376 6.17 -12.46 -13.21
CA LEU A 376 5.81 -13.37 -12.13
C LEU A 376 4.40 -13.07 -11.59
N VAL A 377 4.07 -11.78 -11.39
CA VAL A 377 2.73 -11.38 -10.94
C VAL A 377 1.67 -11.68 -11.99
N ARG A 378 1.96 -11.39 -13.28
CA ARG A 378 1.03 -11.69 -14.38
C ARG A 378 0.60 -13.15 -14.44
N TRP A 379 1.53 -14.06 -14.17
CA TRP A 379 1.26 -15.50 -14.22
C TRP A 379 0.71 -16.05 -12.91
N ALA A 380 1.15 -15.52 -11.77
CA ALA A 380 0.60 -15.90 -10.47
C ALA A 380 -0.89 -15.49 -10.35
N SER A 381 -1.25 -14.29 -10.81
CA SER A 381 -2.64 -13.80 -10.75
C SER A 381 -3.63 -14.70 -11.50
N ARG A 382 -3.18 -15.27 -12.62
CA ARG A 382 -3.96 -16.18 -13.45
C ARG A 382 -4.33 -17.48 -12.75
N ALA A 383 -3.59 -17.90 -11.73
CA ALA A 383 -3.92 -19.09 -10.95
C ALA A 383 -5.28 -18.98 -10.25
N PHE A 384 -5.71 -17.76 -9.91
CA PHE A 384 -6.97 -17.50 -9.21
C PHE A 384 -8.18 -17.29 -10.13
N TYR A 385 -7.97 -17.09 -11.43
CA TYR A 385 -9.07 -16.71 -12.34
C TYR A 385 -10.12 -17.80 -12.50
N SER A 386 -9.72 -19.08 -12.49
CA SER A 386 -10.68 -20.18 -12.60
C SER A 386 -11.68 -20.17 -11.44
N GLU A 387 -11.19 -20.06 -10.21
CA GLU A 387 -12.03 -20.02 -9.00
C GLU A 387 -12.95 -18.79 -9.00
N LEU A 388 -12.43 -17.61 -9.34
CA LEU A 388 -13.21 -16.37 -9.42
C LEU A 388 -14.32 -16.46 -10.48
N LEU A 389 -14.00 -16.94 -11.69
CA LEU A 389 -14.98 -17.08 -12.76
C LEU A 389 -16.07 -18.10 -12.42
N GLU A 390 -15.71 -19.21 -11.75
CA GLU A 390 -16.66 -20.22 -11.27
C GLU A 390 -17.57 -19.67 -10.16
N ALA A 391 -17.06 -18.79 -9.30
CA ALA A 391 -17.86 -18.10 -8.28
C ALA A 391 -18.81 -17.03 -8.85
N GLY A 392 -18.68 -16.66 -10.12
CA GLY A 392 -19.50 -15.65 -10.78
C GLY A 392 -18.89 -14.24 -10.84
N VAL A 393 -17.61 -14.09 -10.51
CA VAL A 393 -16.89 -12.81 -10.63
C VAL A 393 -16.65 -12.48 -12.10
N LYS A 394 -17.00 -11.26 -12.52
CA LYS A 394 -16.74 -10.76 -13.88
C LYS A 394 -15.37 -10.08 -13.92
N ILE A 395 -14.41 -10.69 -14.61
CA ILE A 395 -13.03 -10.18 -14.74
C ILE A 395 -12.88 -9.43 -16.06
N TYR A 396 -12.34 -8.20 -15.99
CA TYR A 396 -12.08 -7.31 -17.12
C TYR A 396 -10.60 -6.98 -17.20
N GLN A 397 -10.02 -7.16 -18.39
CA GLN A 397 -8.61 -6.92 -18.65
C GLN A 397 -8.42 -5.59 -19.40
N PHE A 398 -7.95 -4.56 -18.71
CA PHE A 398 -7.77 -3.21 -19.22
C PHE A 398 -6.67 -3.13 -20.27
N ASN A 399 -6.93 -2.44 -21.39
CA ASN A 399 -6.06 -2.45 -22.56
C ASN A 399 -5.23 -1.17 -22.78
N ASP A 400 -5.65 -0.03 -22.23
CA ASP A 400 -5.08 1.30 -22.56
C ASP A 400 -3.92 1.70 -21.65
N GLY A 401 -3.00 0.77 -21.38
CA GLY A 401 -1.84 1.01 -20.53
C GLY A 401 -1.79 0.10 -19.30
N LEU A 402 -0.97 0.48 -18.32
CA LEU A 402 -0.92 -0.20 -17.03
C LEU A 402 -1.91 0.46 -16.07
N LEU A 403 -3.08 -0.15 -15.91
CA LEU A 403 -4.02 0.26 -14.86
C LEU A 403 -3.40 0.00 -13.49
N HIS A 404 -2.97 1.08 -12.82
CA HIS A 404 -2.26 1.06 -11.55
C HIS A 404 -3.11 1.63 -10.39
N THR A 405 -4.31 2.11 -10.68
CA THR A 405 -5.36 2.38 -9.69
C THR A 405 -5.53 1.21 -8.71
N LYS A 406 -5.57 1.52 -7.41
CA LYS A 406 -6.03 0.60 -6.36
C LYS A 406 -7.28 1.19 -5.73
N SER A 407 -8.42 0.63 -6.06
CA SER A 407 -9.71 1.09 -5.55
C SER A 407 -10.70 -0.03 -5.35
N LEU A 408 -11.62 0.21 -4.43
CA LEU A 408 -12.79 -0.61 -4.16
C LEU A 408 -14.02 0.28 -4.05
N SER A 409 -15.10 -0.07 -4.75
CA SER A 409 -16.42 0.56 -4.61
C SER A 409 -17.43 -0.49 -4.18
N ILE A 410 -18.23 -0.18 -3.16
CA ILE A 410 -19.22 -1.09 -2.60
C ILE A 410 -20.57 -0.39 -2.52
N ASP A 411 -21.56 -0.95 -3.21
CA ASP A 411 -22.96 -0.50 -3.25
C ASP A 411 -23.19 0.98 -3.62
N GLY A 412 -22.16 1.66 -4.17
CA GLY A 412 -22.19 3.10 -4.43
C GLY A 412 -22.17 3.98 -3.17
N GLU A 413 -21.94 3.40 -1.99
CA GLU A 413 -21.94 4.12 -0.71
C GLU A 413 -20.53 4.19 -0.10
N LEU A 414 -19.76 3.10 -0.19
CA LEU A 414 -18.46 2.97 0.44
C LEU A 414 -17.35 2.83 -0.61
N SER A 415 -16.35 3.70 -0.53
CA SER A 415 -15.20 3.71 -1.43
C SER A 415 -13.90 3.55 -0.65
N LEU A 416 -12.96 2.75 -1.15
CA LEU A 416 -11.60 2.66 -0.62
C LEU A 416 -10.63 3.01 -1.74
N ILE A 417 -9.76 3.98 -1.50
CA ILE A 417 -8.70 4.38 -2.46
C ILE A 417 -7.39 4.53 -1.71
N GLY A 418 -6.29 4.05 -2.28
CA GLY A 418 -4.99 4.16 -1.64
C GLY A 418 -3.86 3.53 -2.42
N SER A 419 -2.86 3.07 -1.67
CA SER A 419 -1.64 2.47 -2.19
C SER A 419 -1.66 0.93 -2.16
N VAL A 420 -2.61 0.32 -1.43
CA VAL A 420 -2.72 -1.13 -1.21
C VAL A 420 -3.03 -1.87 -2.49
N ASN A 421 -2.10 -2.69 -2.98
CA ASN A 421 -2.41 -3.71 -3.97
C ASN A 421 -3.08 -4.92 -3.30
N LEU A 422 -3.71 -5.79 -4.09
CA LEU A 422 -4.30 -7.03 -3.59
C LEU A 422 -3.27 -8.17 -3.72
N ASP A 423 -2.09 -7.96 -3.13
CA ASP A 423 -0.99 -8.92 -3.06
C ASP A 423 -0.45 -9.10 -1.63
N MET A 424 0.19 -10.24 -1.38
CA MET A 424 0.64 -10.63 -0.04
C MET A 424 1.62 -9.62 0.56
N ARG A 425 2.53 -9.06 -0.26
CA ARG A 425 3.45 -8.01 0.18
C ARG A 425 2.75 -6.76 0.66
N SER A 426 1.75 -6.27 -0.06
CA SER A 426 1.02 -5.06 0.30
C SER A 426 0.17 -5.28 1.56
N LEU A 427 -0.39 -6.48 1.71
CA LEU A 427 -1.20 -6.84 2.89
C LEU A 427 -0.37 -6.97 4.18
N TRP A 428 0.85 -7.50 4.11
CA TRP A 428 1.59 -7.92 5.31
C TRP A 428 2.94 -7.23 5.53
N LEU A 429 3.56 -6.66 4.50
CA LEU A 429 4.95 -6.19 4.55
C LEU A 429 5.09 -4.71 4.31
N ASN A 430 4.56 -4.22 3.18
CA ASN A 430 4.74 -2.84 2.79
C ASN A 430 4.02 -1.90 3.75
N PHE A 431 4.54 -0.68 3.84
CA PHE A 431 3.82 0.38 4.52
C PHE A 431 2.84 0.95 3.51
N GLU A 432 1.57 0.74 3.78
CA GLU A 432 0.48 1.13 2.89
C GLU A 432 -0.45 2.12 3.59
N ILE A 433 -1.25 2.81 2.78
CA ILE A 433 -2.30 3.69 3.24
C ILE A 433 -3.51 3.62 2.32
N THR A 434 -4.70 3.63 2.92
CA THR A 434 -5.98 3.65 2.24
C THR A 434 -6.90 4.63 2.96
N VAL A 435 -7.58 5.48 2.19
CA VAL A 435 -8.69 6.29 2.69
C VAL A 435 -9.98 5.57 2.33
N VAL A 436 -10.80 5.36 3.34
CA VAL A 436 -12.17 4.90 3.22
C VAL A 436 -13.07 6.13 3.22
N ILE A 437 -14.01 6.20 2.29
CA ILE A 437 -14.93 7.32 2.11
C ILE A 437 -16.35 6.75 2.12
N ASP A 438 -17.14 7.20 3.08
CA ASP A 438 -18.57 6.89 3.20
C ASP A 438 -19.37 8.09 2.66
N ASP A 439 -19.66 8.06 1.36
CA ASP A 439 -20.41 9.09 0.66
C ASP A 439 -20.93 8.59 -0.69
N LYS A 440 -22.21 8.84 -0.98
CA LYS A 440 -22.88 8.39 -2.21
C LYS A 440 -22.44 9.15 -3.45
N SER A 441 -22.19 10.45 -3.33
CA SER A 441 -21.77 11.28 -4.47
C SER A 441 -20.40 10.82 -4.94
N PHE A 442 -19.45 10.72 -4.00
CA PHE A 442 -18.11 10.23 -4.27
C PHE A 442 -18.12 8.79 -4.79
N GLY A 443 -18.94 7.92 -4.18
CA GLY A 443 -19.11 6.53 -4.63
C GLY A 443 -19.55 6.44 -6.08
N ASN A 444 -20.50 7.27 -6.50
CA ASN A 444 -20.94 7.33 -7.90
C ASN A 444 -19.85 7.86 -8.83
N ASP A 445 -19.11 8.89 -8.43
CA ASP A 445 -17.99 9.43 -9.23
C ASP A 445 -16.91 8.35 -9.47
N LEU A 446 -16.55 7.59 -8.42
CA LEU A 446 -15.58 6.50 -8.54
C LEU A 446 -16.11 5.35 -9.42
N ILE A 447 -17.39 5.02 -9.30
CA ILE A 447 -18.03 4.00 -10.13
C ILE A 447 -17.99 4.40 -11.61
N LEU A 448 -18.25 5.65 -11.96
CA LEU A 448 -18.16 6.14 -13.35
C LEU A 448 -16.75 5.91 -13.93
N VAL A 449 -15.72 6.21 -13.15
CA VAL A 449 -14.32 5.96 -13.54
C VAL A 449 -14.06 4.48 -13.75
N GLN A 450 -14.57 3.62 -12.87
CA GLN A 450 -14.38 2.17 -13.00
C GLN A 450 -15.15 1.59 -14.19
N TYR A 451 -16.33 2.11 -14.52
CA TYR A 451 -17.06 1.73 -15.73
C TYR A 451 -16.36 2.19 -17.01
N ASP A 452 -15.71 3.35 -17.00
CA ASP A 452 -14.84 3.76 -18.10
C ASP A 452 -13.67 2.76 -18.29
N TYR A 453 -13.07 2.28 -17.20
CA TYR A 453 -12.06 1.22 -17.29
C TYR A 453 -12.63 -0.08 -17.87
N ILE A 454 -13.84 -0.47 -17.45
CA ILE A 454 -14.53 -1.66 -17.97
C ILE A 454 -14.82 -1.52 -19.46
N ALA A 455 -15.28 -0.35 -19.93
CA ALA A 455 -15.56 -0.08 -21.34
C ALA A 455 -14.31 -0.22 -22.23
N ARG A 456 -13.13 0.06 -21.66
CA ARG A 456 -11.81 -0.04 -22.33
C ARG A 456 -11.11 -1.38 -22.06
N SER A 457 -11.84 -2.35 -21.51
CA SER A 457 -11.32 -3.67 -21.13
C SER A 457 -11.87 -4.79 -22.00
N THR A 458 -11.10 -5.88 -22.08
CA THR A 458 -11.57 -7.14 -22.65
C THR A 458 -12.12 -8.04 -21.54
N PRO A 459 -13.38 -8.51 -21.63
CA PRO A 459 -13.93 -9.42 -20.63
C PRO A 459 -13.27 -10.81 -20.72
N LEU A 460 -12.92 -11.39 -19.58
CA LEU A 460 -12.38 -12.74 -19.50
C LEU A 460 -13.53 -13.76 -19.47
N ILE A 461 -13.77 -14.41 -20.60
CA ILE A 461 -14.87 -15.38 -20.74
C ILE A 461 -14.42 -16.77 -20.26
N GLN A 462 -15.14 -17.35 -19.29
CA GLN A 462 -14.84 -18.67 -18.71
C GLN A 462 -14.68 -19.78 -19.75
N LYS A 463 -15.58 -19.83 -20.76
CA LYS A 463 -15.50 -20.81 -21.86
C LYS A 463 -14.18 -20.72 -22.64
N ASN A 464 -13.64 -19.52 -22.83
CA ASN A 464 -12.36 -19.31 -23.51
C ASN A 464 -11.19 -19.60 -22.56
N TRP A 465 -11.32 -19.19 -21.29
CA TRP A 465 -10.32 -19.45 -20.26
C TRP A 465 -10.02 -20.93 -20.05
N ASN A 466 -11.04 -21.77 -20.11
CA ASN A 466 -10.91 -23.22 -19.93
C ASN A 466 -10.17 -23.91 -21.10
N LYS A 467 -10.18 -23.31 -22.30
CA LYS A 467 -9.50 -23.82 -23.49
C LYS A 467 -8.00 -23.49 -23.55
N ARG A 468 -7.47 -22.73 -22.58
CA ARG A 468 -6.05 -22.36 -22.57
C ARG A 468 -5.13 -23.60 -22.52
N PRO A 469 -3.96 -23.55 -23.18
CA PRO A 469 -3.09 -24.72 -23.30
C PRO A 469 -2.50 -25.14 -21.95
N LEU A 470 -2.11 -26.41 -21.84
CA LEU A 470 -1.60 -27.00 -20.60
C LEU A 470 -0.33 -26.30 -20.07
N TRP A 471 0.54 -25.85 -20.98
CA TRP A 471 1.76 -25.14 -20.58
C TRP A 471 1.46 -23.83 -19.84
N ASN A 472 0.38 -23.11 -20.19
CA ASN A 472 -0.07 -21.94 -19.42
C ASN A 472 -0.39 -22.35 -17.99
N ARG A 473 -1.15 -23.44 -17.80
CA ARG A 473 -1.55 -23.93 -16.47
C ARG A 473 -0.35 -24.31 -15.60
N VAL A 474 0.70 -24.85 -16.22
CA VAL A 474 1.96 -25.18 -15.52
C VAL A 474 2.67 -23.90 -15.08
N ILE A 475 2.84 -22.92 -15.96
CA ILE A 475 3.48 -21.64 -15.60
C ILE A 475 2.68 -20.91 -14.52
N GLU A 476 1.35 -20.87 -14.65
CA GLU A 476 0.43 -20.29 -13.65
C GLU A 476 0.71 -20.87 -12.25
N ARG A 477 0.81 -22.20 -12.13
CA ARG A 477 1.08 -22.90 -10.86
C ARG A 477 2.50 -22.69 -10.33
N ILE A 478 3.49 -22.68 -11.21
CA ILE A 478 4.88 -22.42 -10.82
C ILE A 478 4.99 -21.00 -10.27
N CYS A 479 4.45 -20.01 -10.98
CA CYS A 479 4.47 -18.62 -10.55
C CYS A 479 3.66 -18.41 -9.25
N TYR A 480 2.52 -19.09 -9.09
CA TYR A 480 1.74 -19.09 -7.85
C TYR A 480 2.55 -19.60 -6.64
N PHE A 481 3.48 -20.53 -6.82
CA PHE A 481 4.34 -21.01 -5.73
C PHE A 481 5.22 -19.90 -5.13
N PHE A 482 5.50 -18.85 -5.91
CA PHE A 482 6.23 -17.67 -5.47
C PHE A 482 5.32 -16.57 -4.89
N SER A 483 4.00 -16.77 -4.78
CA SER A 483 3.05 -15.79 -4.25
C SER A 483 3.44 -15.18 -2.88
N PRO A 484 4.02 -15.93 -1.92
CA PRO A 484 4.47 -15.33 -0.65
C PRO A 484 5.59 -14.28 -0.81
N LEU A 485 6.27 -14.25 -1.96
CA LEU A 485 7.30 -13.27 -2.29
C LEU A 485 6.77 -12.09 -3.12
N LEU A 486 5.50 -12.12 -3.53
CA LEU A 486 4.85 -11.21 -4.48
C LEU A 486 3.93 -10.17 -3.86
#